data_AF-A0A5K1EU68-F1
#
_entry.id   AF-A0A5K1EU68-F1
#
_cell.length_a   1.000
_cell.length_b   1.000
_cell.length_c   1.000
_cell.angle_alpha   90.00
_cell.angle_beta   90.00
_cell.angle_gamma   90.00
#
_symmetry.space_group_name_H-M   'P 1'
#
loop_
_entity.id
_entity.type
_entity.pdbx_description
1 polymer ?
#
loop_
_entity_poly.entity_id
_entity_poly.type
_entity_poly.pdbx_seq_one_letter_code
_entity_poly.pdbx_strand_id
1 'polypeptide(L)'
;ILNMTVGGGESRRVRCLGDSACGSGRGDFARAVALINVAQICESVGYQAFRQSALVSLADISIGYIRDLGRSACFHANSSGRTESNVNDVIRALKELIVL
;
A
#
# COMPACT_ATOMS: atom_id res chain seq x y z
N ILE A 1 -6.80 15.59 13.75
CA ILE A 1 -7.20 16.86 13.10
C ILE A 1 -5.94 17.48 12.53
N LEU A 2 -5.89 17.69 11.22
CA LEU A 2 -4.72 18.20 10.50
C LEU A 2 -4.34 19.59 11.05
N ASN A 3 -3.19 19.70 11.70
CA ASN A 3 -2.58 20.98 12.03
C ASN A 3 -1.47 21.25 11.01
N MET A 4 -1.84 21.91 9.91
CA MET A 4 -0.86 22.44 8.97
C MET A 4 -0.48 23.85 9.44
N THR A 5 0.57 23.96 10.24
CA THR A 5 1.25 25.24 10.45
C THR A 5 1.77 25.72 9.10
N VAL A 6 1.19 26.83 8.62
CA VAL A 6 1.50 27.46 7.33
C VAL A 6 2.90 28.06 7.37
N GLY A 7 3.89 27.22 7.06
CA GLY A 7 5.21 27.65 6.60
C GLY A 7 5.18 27.68 5.08
N GLY A 8 5.09 28.88 4.52
CA GLY A 8 4.99 29.10 3.08
C GLY A 8 6.17 28.54 2.30
N GLY A 9 5.86 28.13 1.06
CA GLY A 9 6.87 27.87 0.03
C GLY A 9 7.28 26.42 -0.13
N GLU A 10 6.42 25.60 -0.74
CA GLU A 10 6.68 25.05 -2.06
C GLU A 10 5.48 24.22 -2.49
N SER A 11 5.06 24.43 -3.73
CA SER A 11 4.06 23.61 -4.40
C SER A 11 4.62 22.19 -4.52
N ARG A 12 4.41 21.34 -3.51
CA ARG A 12 4.76 19.92 -3.56
C ARG A 12 3.71 19.20 -4.41
N ARG A 13 3.66 19.57 -5.69
CA ARG A 13 3.21 18.68 -6.74
C ARG A 13 4.10 17.46 -6.60
N VAL A 14 3.52 16.34 -6.16
CA VAL A 14 4.11 15.02 -6.38
C VAL A 14 4.34 14.99 -7.89
N ARG A 15 5.60 15.21 -8.30
CA ARG A 15 5.95 15.25 -9.72
C ARG A 15 5.56 13.89 -10.28
N CYS A 16 4.58 13.90 -11.17
CA CYS A 16 4.29 12.76 -12.03
C CYS A 16 5.58 12.47 -12.79
N LEU A 17 6.28 11.40 -12.42
CA LEU A 17 7.52 10.99 -13.07
C LEU A 17 7.49 9.48 -13.26
N GLY A 18 7.38 9.09 -14.52
CA GLY A 18 7.78 7.78 -15.01
C GLY A 18 6.72 7.14 -15.88
N ASP A 19 6.73 7.48 -17.17
CA ASP A 19 6.17 6.66 -18.26
C ASP A 19 6.71 5.23 -18.15
N SER A 20 5.98 4.33 -17.49
CA SER A 20 6.11 2.87 -17.64
C SER A 20 4.98 2.18 -16.88
N ALA A 21 3.79 2.25 -17.45
CA ALA A 21 2.84 1.14 -17.58
C ALA A 21 1.47 1.75 -17.90
N CYS A 22 0.98 1.52 -19.12
CA CYS A 22 -0.41 1.69 -19.48
C CYS A 22 -1.28 0.66 -18.70
N GLY A 23 -1.45 0.89 -17.40
CA GLY A 23 -2.31 0.10 -16.54
C GLY A 23 -3.58 0.87 -16.23
N SER A 24 -4.66 0.61 -16.99
CA SER A 24 -6.07 0.94 -16.71
C SER A 24 -6.29 1.73 -15.41
N GLY A 25 -6.76 2.99 -15.49
CA GLY A 25 -6.72 4.01 -14.41
C GLY A 25 -7.15 3.64 -12.97
N ARG A 26 -7.71 2.45 -12.73
CA ARG A 26 -7.80 1.82 -11.40
C ARG A 26 -6.44 1.46 -10.78
N GLY A 27 -5.47 1.00 -11.59
CA GLY A 27 -4.12 0.66 -11.12
C GLY A 27 -3.37 1.88 -10.63
N ASP A 28 -3.48 2.98 -11.37
CA ASP A 28 -2.87 4.26 -11.03
C ASP A 28 -3.47 4.87 -9.76
N PHE A 29 -4.81 4.78 -9.59
CA PHE A 29 -5.47 5.25 -8.38
C PHE A 29 -5.04 4.45 -7.13
N ALA A 30 -5.04 3.11 -7.21
CA ALA A 30 -4.61 2.26 -6.10
C ALA A 30 -3.14 2.56 -5.73
N ARG A 31 -2.28 2.80 -6.72
CA ARG A 31 -0.88 3.15 -6.51
C ARG A 31 -0.71 4.53 -5.87
N ALA A 32 -1.47 5.52 -6.31
CA ALA A 32 -1.48 6.86 -5.70
C ALA A 32 -1.93 6.81 -4.23
N VAL A 33 -2.97 6.03 -3.93
CA VAL A 33 -3.44 5.82 -2.55
C VAL A 33 -2.36 5.12 -1.71
N ALA A 34 -1.69 4.10 -2.24
CA ALA A 34 -0.59 3.43 -1.55
C ALA A 34 0.56 4.40 -1.25
N LEU A 35 0.95 5.24 -2.21
CA LEU A 35 1.98 6.26 -2.02
C LEU A 35 1.64 7.25 -0.90
N ILE A 36 0.39 7.72 -0.84
CA ILE A 36 -0.07 8.63 0.21
C ILE A 36 -0.04 7.93 1.58
N ASN A 37 -0.55 6.71 1.67
CA ASN A 37 -0.57 5.95 2.93
C ASN A 37 0.85 5.67 3.44
N VAL A 38 1.77 5.25 2.57
CA VAL A 38 3.17 5.03 2.96
C VAL A 38 3.81 6.33 3.45
N ALA A 39 3.55 7.45 2.79
CA ALA A 39 4.07 8.75 3.24
C ALA A 39 3.51 9.14 4.62
N GLN A 40 2.22 8.90 4.87
CA GLN A 40 1.57 9.14 6.16
C GLN A 40 2.13 8.24 7.27
N ILE A 41 2.43 6.96 6.96
CA ILE A 41 3.08 6.05 7.90
C ILE A 41 4.51 6.53 8.20
N CYS A 42 5.26 6.97 7.20
CA CYS A 42 6.59 7.53 7.42
C CYS A 42 6.53 8.77 8.32
N GLU A 43 5.57 9.66 8.09
CA GLU A 43 5.35 10.85 8.92
C GLU A 43 4.96 10.46 10.36
N SER A 44 4.07 9.48 10.54
CA SER A 44 3.63 9.03 11.87
C SER A 44 4.74 8.36 12.68
N VAL A 45 5.72 7.74 12.01
CA VAL A 45 6.94 7.19 12.62
C VAL A 45 7.97 8.29 12.94
N GLY A 46 7.81 9.51 12.39
CA GLY A 46 8.67 10.67 12.66
C GLY A 46 9.69 10.99 11.56
N TYR A 47 9.58 10.39 10.37
CA TYR A 47 10.41 10.76 9.24
C TYR A 47 10.01 12.14 8.69
N GLN A 48 10.95 13.08 8.66
CA GLN A 48 10.71 14.43 8.12
C GLN A 48 10.86 14.53 6.60
N ALA A 49 11.60 13.59 6.00
CA ALA A 49 11.81 13.52 4.56
C ALA A 49 12.12 12.09 4.13
N PHE A 50 11.80 11.76 2.88
CA PHE A 50 12.07 10.47 2.25
C PHE A 50 12.51 10.68 0.80
N ARG A 51 13.34 9.76 0.28
CA ARG A 51 13.68 9.73 -1.15
C ARG A 51 12.46 9.26 -1.94
N GLN A 52 12.17 9.93 -3.05
CA GLN A 52 11.02 9.57 -3.90
C GLN A 52 11.07 8.11 -4.37
N SER A 53 12.24 7.61 -4.76
CA SER A 53 12.42 6.21 -5.17
C SER A 53 12.12 5.22 -4.06
N ALA A 54 12.53 5.51 -2.83
CA ALA A 54 12.26 4.66 -1.67
C ALA A 54 10.76 4.62 -1.34
N LEU A 55 10.08 5.77 -1.36
CA LEU A 55 8.64 5.83 -1.13
C LEU A 55 7.87 5.01 -2.18
N VAL A 56 8.30 5.11 -3.44
CA VAL A 56 7.73 4.36 -4.55
C VAL A 56 7.94 2.85 -4.37
N SER A 57 9.17 2.43 -4.05
CA SER A 57 9.45 1.01 -3.77
C SER A 57 8.62 0.47 -2.61
N LEU A 58 8.49 1.24 -1.52
CA LEU A 58 7.67 0.83 -0.36
C LEU A 58 6.18 0.72 -0.71
N ALA A 59 5.67 1.60 -1.56
CA ALA A 59 4.29 1.50 -2.05
C ALA A 59 4.09 0.25 -2.93
N ASP A 60 5.04 -0.04 -3.84
CA ASP A 60 4.97 -1.22 -4.69
C ASP A 60 5.06 -2.53 -3.86
N ILE A 61 5.92 -2.58 -2.84
CA ILE A 61 6.00 -3.68 -1.87
C ILE A 61 4.68 -3.83 -1.11
N SER A 62 4.10 -2.73 -0.63
CA SER A 62 2.84 -2.74 0.12
C SER A 62 1.68 -3.29 -0.73
N ILE A 63 1.61 -2.89 -2.00
CA ILE A 63 0.62 -3.41 -2.95
C ILE A 63 0.83 -4.91 -3.19
N GLY A 64 2.08 -5.35 -3.36
CA GLY A 64 2.43 -6.76 -3.51
C GLY A 64 1.97 -7.58 -2.31
N TYR A 65 2.30 -7.12 -1.10
CA TYR A 65 1.92 -7.78 0.14
C TYR A 65 0.40 -7.93 0.30
N ILE A 66 -0.38 -6.87 0.04
CA ILE A 66 -1.85 -6.93 0.12
C ILE A 66 -2.42 -7.92 -0.91
N ARG A 67 -1.84 -7.97 -2.11
CA ARG A 67 -2.25 -8.92 -3.17
C ARG A 67 -1.99 -10.36 -2.76
N ASP A 68 -0.80 -10.64 -2.25
CA ASP A 68 -0.41 -12.00 -1.83
C ASP A 68 -1.22 -12.44 -0.62
N LEU A 69 -1.48 -11.53 0.32
CA LEU A 69 -2.36 -11.76 1.47
C LEU A 69 -3.78 -12.12 1.03
N GLY A 70 -4.37 -11.34 0.13
CA GLY A 70 -5.70 -11.63 -0.40
C GLY A 70 -5.77 -12.96 -1.15
N ARG A 71 -4.70 -13.32 -1.88
CA ARG A 71 -4.61 -14.60 -2.59
C ARG A 71 -4.55 -15.78 -1.62
N SER A 72 -3.72 -15.70 -0.58
CA SER A 72 -3.65 -16.73 0.46
C SER A 72 -4.97 -16.83 1.23
N ALA A 73 -5.61 -15.71 1.59
CA ALA A 73 -6.91 -15.72 2.27
C ALA A 73 -8.02 -16.37 1.41
N CYS A 74 -8.03 -16.12 0.10
CA CYS A 74 -8.96 -16.78 -0.83
C CYS A 74 -8.67 -18.29 -0.93
N PHE A 75 -7.39 -18.68 -0.97
CA PHE A 75 -6.99 -20.08 -0.97
C PHE A 75 -7.48 -20.82 0.29
N HIS A 76 -7.35 -20.21 1.47
CA HIS A 76 -7.82 -20.79 2.74
C HIS A 76 -9.35 -20.91 2.81
N ALA A 77 -10.08 -19.94 2.25
CA ALA A 77 -11.53 -20.02 2.11
C ALA A 77 -11.93 -21.21 1.21
N ASN A 78 -11.30 -21.31 0.04
CA ASN A 78 -11.56 -22.37 -0.93
C ASN A 78 -11.21 -23.76 -0.39
N SER A 79 -10.08 -23.89 0.34
CA SER A 79 -9.71 -25.14 1.01
C SER A 79 -10.69 -25.54 2.12
N SER A 80 -11.49 -24.60 2.61
CA SER A 80 -12.57 -24.85 3.57
C SER A 80 -13.93 -25.08 2.90
N GLY A 81 -13.96 -25.20 1.56
CA GLY A 81 -15.18 -25.36 0.77
C GLY A 81 -16.03 -24.09 0.63
N ARG A 82 -15.47 -22.91 0.96
CA ARG A 82 -16.16 -21.62 0.89
C ARG A 82 -15.62 -20.78 -0.27
N THR A 83 -16.51 -20.04 -0.94
CA THR A 83 -16.12 -19.05 -1.97
C THR A 83 -15.77 -17.70 -1.37
N GLU A 84 -16.43 -17.33 -0.27
CA GLU A 84 -16.22 -16.06 0.42
C GLU A 84 -15.17 -16.19 1.53
N SER A 85 -14.20 -15.28 1.50
CA SER A 85 -13.16 -15.17 2.52
C SER A 85 -13.70 -14.47 3.77
N ASN A 86 -13.37 -15.00 4.94
CA ASN A 86 -13.74 -14.42 6.23
C ASN A 86 -12.50 -13.97 7.02
N VAL A 87 -12.72 -13.38 8.19
CA VAL A 87 -11.64 -12.91 9.05
C VAL A 87 -10.66 -14.02 9.46
N ASN A 88 -11.13 -15.26 9.62
CA ASN A 88 -10.28 -16.40 10.00
C ASN A 88 -9.32 -16.77 8.86
N ASP A 89 -9.75 -16.64 7.60
CA ASP A 89 -8.93 -16.89 6.43
C ASP A 89 -7.82 -15.83 6.30
N VAL A 90 -8.15 -14.57 6.56
CA VAL A 90 -7.16 -13.47 6.61
C VAL A 90 -6.17 -13.67 7.75
N ILE A 91 -6.64 -14.05 8.95
CA ILE A 91 -5.74 -14.37 10.08
C ILE A 91 -4.80 -15.53 9.73
N ARG A 92 -5.30 -16.55 9.04
CA ARG A 92 -4.48 -17.68 8.61
C ARG A 92 -3.45 -17.26 7.54
N ALA A 93 -3.87 -16.46 6.57
CA ALA A 93 -3.00 -15.91 5.55
C ALA A 93 -1.90 -15.01 6.14
N LEU A 94 -2.22 -14.18 7.14
CA LEU A 94 -1.24 -13.38 7.87
C LEU A 94 -0.23 -14.27 8.59
N LYS A 95 -0.68 -15.33 9.28
CA LYS A 95 0.23 -16.28 9.95
C LYS A 95 1.17 -16.95 8.95
N GLU A 96 0.69 -17.31 7.77
CA GLU A 96 1.51 -17.93 6.73
C GLU A 96 2.57 -16.97 6.17
N LEU A 97 2.19 -15.72 5.86
CA LEU A 97 3.10 -14.75 5.25
C LEU A 97 4.09 -14.09 6.22
N ILE A 98 3.79 -14.08 7.52
CA ILE A 98 4.63 -13.46 8.56
C ILE A 98 5.59 -14.48 9.20
N VAL A 99 5.25 -15.77 9.19
CA VAL A 99 5.97 -16.83 9.93
C VAL A 99 6.82 -17.72 9.02
N LEU A 100 6.96 -17.38 7.73
CA LEU A 100 8.01 -17.90 6.85
C LEU A 100 9.26 -17.03 6.94
#